data_AF-A0A0X3VHA3-F1
#
_entry.id   AF-A0A0X3VHA3-F1
#
_cell.length_a   1.000
_cell.length_b   1.000
_cell.length_c   1.000
_cell.angle_alpha   90.00
_cell.angle_beta   90.00
_cell.angle_gamma   90.00
#
_symmetry.space_group_name_H-M   'P 1'
#
loop_
_entity.id
_entity.type
_entity.pdbx_description
1 polymer ?
#
loop_
_entity_poly.entity_id
_entity_poly.type
_entity_poly.pdbx_seq_one_letter_code
_entity_poly.pdbx_strand_id
1 'polypeptide(L)' 'MTQHPSPEPDAAPGPEARLSRLEAQVATLAEAIRALARGLENIPSQDVPPEEAARGARLAHELLLSQGL' A
#
# COMPACT_ATOMS: atom_id res chain seq x y z
N MET A 1 -27.88 -22.38 34.28
CA MET A 1 -28.33 -21.43 33.24
C MET A 1 -27.54 -20.14 33.49
N THR A 2 -26.67 -19.61 32.63
CA THR A 2 -26.38 -19.74 31.19
C THR A 2 -24.90 -19.39 30.99
N GLN A 3 -24.11 -20.26 30.36
CA GLN A 3 -22.78 -19.86 29.89
C GLN A 3 -22.96 -19.01 28.63
N HIS A 4 -22.51 -17.76 28.67
CA HIS A 4 -22.35 -16.92 27.48
C HIS A 4 -21.08 -17.39 26.74
N PRO A 5 -21.15 -17.80 25.47
CA PRO A 5 -19.94 -18.03 24.69
C PRO A 5 -19.27 -16.67 24.43
N SER A 6 -18.02 -16.52 24.88
CA SER A 6 -17.16 -15.41 24.51
C SER A 6 -16.93 -15.43 22.98
N PRO A 7 -16.86 -14.28 22.31
CA PRO A 7 -16.50 -14.22 20.90
C PRO A 7 -15.00 -14.47 20.80
N GLU A 8 -14.56 -15.58 20.20
CA GLU A 8 -13.16 -15.72 19.81
C GLU A 8 -12.88 -14.77 18.64
N PRO A 9 -11.95 -13.81 18.75
CA PRO A 9 -11.59 -12.94 17.65
C PRO A 9 -10.17 -13.28 17.19
N ASP A 10 -9.91 -14.48 16.66
CA ASP A 10 -8.61 -14.74 16.01
C ASP A 10 -8.60 -15.94 15.06
N ALA A 11 -9.65 -16.11 14.26
CA ALA A 11 -9.56 -17.02 13.13
C ALA A 11 -8.69 -16.37 12.04
N ALA A 12 -7.44 -16.81 11.93
CA ALA A 12 -6.52 -16.37 10.89
C ALA A 12 -7.22 -16.45 9.51
N PRO A 13 -7.05 -15.44 8.64
CA PRO A 13 -7.77 -15.38 7.38
C PRO A 13 -7.52 -16.63 6.54
N GLY A 14 -8.61 -17.20 6.01
CA GLY A 14 -8.57 -18.37 5.15
C GLY A 14 -7.67 -18.18 3.93
N PRO A 15 -7.24 -19.27 3.29
CA PRO A 15 -6.28 -19.22 2.19
C PRO A 15 -6.73 -18.31 1.03
N GLU A 16 -8.04 -18.25 0.74
CA GLU A 16 -8.61 -17.39 -0.30
C GLU A 16 -8.50 -15.90 0.07
N ALA A 17 -8.75 -15.55 1.33
CA ALA A 17 -8.61 -14.18 1.81
C ALA A 17 -7.14 -13.72 1.80
N ARG A 18 -6.22 -14.63 2.13
CA ARG A 18 -4.78 -14.38 2.04
C ARG A 18 -4.33 -14.21 0.60
N LEU A 19 -4.83 -15.04 -0.33
CA LEU A 19 -4.54 -14.94 -1.75
C LEU A 19 -5.04 -13.61 -2.33
N SER A 20 -6.30 -13.25 -2.04
CA SER A 20 -6.88 -11.98 -2.50
C SER A 20 -6.09 -10.77 -1.99
N ARG A 21 -5.63 -10.79 -0.73
CA ARG A 21 -4.74 -9.75 -0.20
C ARG A 21 -3.41 -9.69 -0.94
N LEU A 22 -2.80 -10.84 -1.24
CA LEU A 22 -1.54 -10.91 -1.97
C LEU A 22 -1.69 -10.36 -3.40
N GLU A 23 -2.77 -10.72 -4.08
CA GLU A 23 -3.10 -10.22 -5.43
C GLU A 23 -3.25 -8.70 -5.44
N ALA A 24 -3.95 -8.13 -4.45
CA ALA A 24 -4.09 -6.69 -4.30
C ALA A 24 -2.72 -6.02 -4.08
N GLN A 25 -1.88 -6.56 -3.19
CA GLN A 25 -0.55 -6.04 -2.92
C GLN A 25 0.36 -6.09 -4.16
N VAL A 26 0.32 -7.18 -4.93
CA VAL A 26 1.10 -7.32 -6.17
C VAL A 26 0.62 -6.34 -7.23
N ALA A 27 -0.69 -6.13 -7.36
CA ALA A 27 -1.24 -5.14 -8.28
C ALA A 27 -0.75 -3.72 -7.93
N THR A 28 -0.83 -3.33 -6.66
CA THR A 28 -0.32 -2.05 -6.17
C THR A 28 1.19 -1.90 -6.43
N LEU A 29 1.97 -2.95 -6.18
CA LEU A 29 3.41 -2.93 -6.43
C LEU A 29 3.73 -2.75 -7.92
N ALA A 30 2.98 -3.43 -8.80
CA ALA A 30 3.15 -3.29 -10.24
C ALA A 30 2.85 -1.86 -10.73
N GLU A 31 1.83 -1.20 -10.18
CA GLU A 31 1.54 0.20 -10.47
C GLU A 31 2.63 1.14 -9.98
N ALA A 32 3.14 0.94 -8.77
CA ALA A 32 4.25 1.72 -8.22
C ALA A 32 5.52 1.61 -9.08
N ILE A 33 5.86 0.40 -9.53
CA ILE A 33 7.02 0.17 -10.41
C ILE A 33 6.82 0.86 -11.77
N ARG A 34 5.63 0.82 -12.35
CA ARG A 34 5.34 1.53 -13.61
C ARG A 34 5.45 3.04 -13.46
N ALA A 35 4.93 3.59 -12.35
CA ALA A 35 5.06 5.01 -12.05
C ALA A 35 6.53 5.42 -11.91
N LEU A 36 7.33 4.61 -11.20
CA LEU A 36 8.77 4.82 -11.06
C LEU A 36 9.48 4.76 -12.41
N ALA A 37 9.21 3.73 -13.23
CA ALA A 37 9.80 3.58 -14.56
C ALA A 37 9.51 4.80 -15.45
N ARG A 38 8.25 5.25 -15.50
CA ARG A 38 7.87 6.48 -16.23
C ARG A 38 8.57 7.72 -15.69
N GLY A 39 8.71 7.82 -14.37
CA GLY A 39 9.45 8.91 -13.72
C GLY A 39 10.94 8.92 -14.09
N LEU A 40 11.54 7.75 -14.29
CA LEU A 40 12.96 7.60 -14.67
C LEU A 40 13.19 7.75 -16.18
N GLU A 41 12.23 7.35 -17.02
CA GLU A 41 12.27 7.59 -18.48
C GLU A 41 12.23 9.09 -18.82
N ASN A 42 11.49 9.86 -18.02
CA ASN A 42 11.61 11.31 -18.01
C ASN A 42 12.92 11.67 -17.28
N ILE A 43 14.05 11.62 -17.98
CA ILE A 43 15.33 12.15 -17.47
C ILE A 43 15.01 13.53 -16.89
N PRO A 44 15.19 13.76 -15.58
CA PRO A 44 14.98 15.08 -15.01
C PRO A 44 16.08 15.96 -15.60
N SER A 45 15.79 16.63 -16.70
CA SER A 45 16.65 17.69 -17.23
C SER A 45 16.67 18.90 -16.28
N GLN A 46 15.83 18.87 -15.25
CA GLN A 46 15.85 19.76 -14.11
C GLN A 46 15.84 18.91 -12.83
N ASP A 47 16.79 19.16 -11.94
CA ASP A 47 16.71 18.70 -10.55
C ASP A 47 15.34 19.09 -10.00
N VAL A 48 14.51 18.10 -9.66
CA VAL A 48 13.24 18.36 -8.97
C VAL A 48 13.59 19.08 -7.66
N PRO A 49 13.05 20.28 -7.39
CA PRO A 49 13.34 21.00 -6.17
C PRO A 49 13.11 20.08 -4.96
N PRO A 50 14.01 20.06 -3.97
CA PRO A 50 13.92 19.14 -2.82
C PRO A 50 12.59 19.27 -2.07
N GLU A 51 11.96 20.43 -2.14
CA GLU A 51 10.63 20.71 -1.57
C GLU A 51 9.50 19.95 -2.28
N GLU A 52 9.56 19.80 -3.60
CA GLU A 52 8.59 19.02 -4.39
C GLU A 52 8.78 17.52 -4.16
N ALA A 53 10.03 17.05 -4.12
CA ALA A 53 10.32 15.66 -3.78
C ALA A 53 9.84 15.30 -2.36
N ALA A 54 10.10 16.16 -1.38
CA ALA A 54 9.63 15.98 -0.01
C ALA A 54 8.10 16.03 0.09
N ARG A 55 7.44 16.88 -0.71
CA ARG A 55 5.98 16.95 -0.77
C ARG A 55 5.38 15.69 -1.38
N GLY A 56 5.94 15.19 -2.48
CA GLY A 56 5.53 13.92 -3.08
C GLY A 56 5.69 12.74 -2.11
N ALA A 57 6.80 12.68 -1.39
CA ALA A 57 7.05 11.65 -0.38
C ALA A 57 6.03 11.70 0.78
N ARG A 58 5.70 12.90 1.28
CA ARG A 58 4.65 13.07 2.31
C ARG A 58 3.29 12.59 1.81
N LEU A 59 2.91 12.98 0.60
CA LEU A 59 1.61 12.62 0.03
C LEU A 59 1.49 11.10 -0.20
N ALA A 60 2.56 10.47 -0.68
CA ALA A 60 2.62 9.01 -0.81
C ALA A 60 2.51 8.31 0.55
N HIS A 61 3.17 8.84 1.58
CA HIS A 61 3.08 8.32 2.94
C HIS A 61 1.66 8.43 3.52
N GLU A 62 0.98 9.57 3.33
CA GLU A 62 -0.41 9.76 3.76
C GLU A 62 -1.37 8.80 3.05
N LEU A 63 -1.17 8.55 1.75
CA LEU A 63 -1.96 7.59 0.99
C LEU A 63 -1.77 6.16 1.51
N LEU A 64 -0.54 5.76 1.84
CA LEU A 64 -0.27 4.44 2.42
C LEU A 64 -0.98 4.25 3.77
N LEU A 65 -0.88 5.25 4.66
CA LEU A 65 -1.57 5.23 5.95
C LEU A 65 -3.10 5.11 5.80
N SER A 66 -3.69 5.78 4.79
CA SER A 66 -5.13 5.70 4.52
C SER A 66 -5.60 4.31 4.04
N GLN A 67 -4.68 3.50 3.48
CA GLN A 67 -4.96 2.15 3.00
C GLN A 67 -4.74 1.07 4.09
N GLY A 68 -4.28 1.46 5.29
CA GLY A 68 -3.99 0.53 6.38
C GLY A 68 -2.77 -0.38 6.10
N LEU A 69 -1.85 0.07 5.25
CA LEU A 69 -0.52 -0.49 5.04
C LEU A 69 0.49 0.24 5.93
#